data_AF-A0A1Y3ND77-F1
#
_entry.id   AF-A0A1Y3ND77-F1
#
_cell.length_a   1.000
_cell.length_b   1.000
_cell.length_c   1.000
_cell.angle_alpha   90.00
_cell.angle_beta   90.00
_cell.angle_gamma   90.00
#
_symmetry.space_group_name_H-M   'P 1'
#
loop_
_entity.id
_entity.type
_entity.pdbx_description
1 polymer ?
#
loop_
_entity_poly.entity_id
_entity_poly.type
_entity_poly.pdbx_seq_one_letter_code
_entity_poly.pdbx_strand_id
1 'polypeptide(L)'
;KTTLDIYSKSENEVRHRFTDFINLNNALISTYPSCIIPPLPEKKVIESFITGDRFSPEFTERRRRLLEVYMQRIARHPVIQNSEILKNFLESTDMSRAIEQVKNDNNTMLDGISDSIVNSFSKIKNTNEKFVKAKEKLERLEVNLQHVEKLHTNIVKQERSK
;
A
#
# COMPACT_ATOMS: atom_id res chain seq x y z
N LYS A 1 -2.66 -20.12 0.56
CA LYS A 1 -3.80 -21.06 0.41
C LYS A 1 -5.07 -20.25 0.14
N THR A 2 -5.83 -20.61 -0.88
CA THR A 2 -7.08 -19.94 -1.31
C THR A 2 -8.18 -20.99 -1.50
N THR A 3 -9.44 -20.57 -1.33
CA THR A 3 -10.64 -21.39 -1.59
C THR A 3 -11.46 -20.83 -2.76
N LEU A 4 -10.93 -19.84 -3.48
CA LEU A 4 -11.61 -19.18 -4.60
C LEU A 4 -11.31 -19.92 -5.90
N ASP A 5 -12.35 -20.26 -6.67
CA ASP A 5 -12.25 -21.03 -7.92
C ASP A 5 -11.59 -20.26 -9.07
N ILE A 6 -11.46 -18.93 -8.93
CA ILE A 6 -10.76 -18.11 -9.92
C ILE A 6 -9.27 -18.44 -9.97
N TYR A 7 -8.71 -19.07 -8.93
CA TYR A 7 -7.30 -19.45 -8.87
C TYR A 7 -7.11 -20.87 -9.40
N SER A 8 -6.05 -21.04 -10.19
CA SER A 8 -5.67 -22.30 -10.83
C SER A 8 -5.29 -23.39 -9.82
N LYS A 9 -4.79 -23.00 -8.64
CA LYS A 9 -4.38 -23.91 -7.57
C LYS A 9 -4.82 -23.36 -6.21
N SER A 10 -5.21 -24.25 -5.29
CA SER A 10 -5.55 -23.89 -3.91
C SER A 10 -4.32 -23.46 -3.10
N GLU A 11 -3.13 -23.90 -3.49
CA GLU A 11 -1.85 -23.51 -2.91
C GLU A 11 -0.84 -23.22 -4.02
N ASN A 12 -0.20 -22.06 -3.91
CA ASN A 12 0.83 -21.63 -4.85
C ASN A 12 1.89 -20.82 -4.10
N GLU A 13 3.13 -20.91 -4.55
CA GLU A 13 4.26 -20.14 -4.03
C GLU A 13 4.95 -19.44 -5.19
N VAL A 14 4.99 -18.11 -5.13
CA VAL A 14 5.61 -17.26 -6.16
C VAL A 14 6.51 -16.25 -5.46
N ARG A 15 7.73 -16.06 -5.98
CA ARG A 15 8.69 -15.12 -5.44
C ARG A 15 8.61 -13.79 -6.17
N HIS A 16 8.41 -12.71 -5.41
CA HIS A 16 8.33 -11.33 -5.91
C HIS A 16 9.38 -10.45 -5.25
N ARG A 17 9.95 -9.52 -6.03
CA ARG A 17 10.82 -8.45 -5.54
C ARG A 17 9.94 -7.29 -5.05
N PHE A 18 10.49 -6.42 -4.20
CA PHE A 18 9.75 -5.24 -3.71
C PHE A 18 9.24 -4.33 -4.84
N THR A 19 9.98 -4.22 -5.95
CA THR A 19 9.54 -3.46 -7.13
C THR A 19 8.24 -4.01 -7.73
N ASP A 20 8.03 -5.33 -7.67
CA ASP A 20 6.81 -5.96 -8.18
C ASP A 20 5.60 -5.58 -7.33
N PHE A 21 5.77 -5.43 -6.02
CA PHE A 21 4.73 -4.89 -5.12
C PHE A 21 4.38 -3.43 -5.44
N ILE A 22 5.36 -2.60 -5.79
CA ILE A 22 5.12 -1.21 -6.22
C ILE A 22 4.28 -1.21 -7.51
N ASN A 23 4.65 -2.04 -8.48
CA ASN A 23 3.93 -2.15 -9.75
C ASN A 23 2.50 -2.64 -9.54
N LEU A 24 2.31 -3.66 -8.70
CA LEU A 24 1.00 -4.15 -8.30
C LEU A 24 0.15 -3.03 -7.69
N ASN A 25 0.69 -2.28 -6.72
CA ASN A 25 -0.04 -1.21 -6.06
C ASN A 25 -0.45 -0.11 -7.03
N ASN A 26 0.45 0.29 -7.93
CA ASN A 26 0.14 1.29 -8.95
C ASN A 26 -0.95 0.80 -9.93
N ALA A 27 -0.88 -0.46 -10.35
CA ALA A 27 -1.89 -1.08 -11.20
C ALA A 27 -3.25 -1.14 -10.51
N LEU A 28 -3.29 -1.50 -9.22
CA LEU A 28 -4.52 -1.52 -8.44
C LEU A 28 -5.12 -0.12 -8.28
N ILE A 29 -4.32 0.90 -7.97
CA ILE A 29 -4.78 2.29 -7.80
C ILE A 29 -5.36 2.84 -9.10
N SER A 30 -4.69 2.58 -10.22
CA SER A 30 -5.14 3.00 -11.55
C SER A 30 -6.44 2.30 -11.96
N THR A 31 -6.55 0.98 -11.72
CA THR A 31 -7.70 0.19 -12.17
C THR A 31 -8.92 0.36 -11.27
N TYR A 32 -8.71 0.57 -9.96
CA TYR A 32 -9.76 0.64 -8.96
C TYR A 32 -9.71 1.96 -8.16
N PRO A 33 -9.94 3.13 -8.80
CA PRO A 33 -9.81 4.44 -8.15
C PRO A 33 -10.83 4.68 -7.02
N SER A 34 -11.94 3.94 -7.01
CA SER A 34 -12.96 3.99 -5.96
C SER A 34 -12.65 3.09 -4.76
N CYS A 35 -11.65 2.21 -4.86
CA CYS A 35 -11.29 1.27 -3.80
C CYS A 35 -10.18 1.83 -2.91
N ILE A 36 -10.32 1.67 -1.59
CA ILE A 36 -9.30 2.07 -0.63
C ILE A 36 -8.20 1.00 -0.62
N ILE A 37 -7.11 1.28 -1.33
CA ILE A 37 -5.94 0.39 -1.37
C ILE A 37 -5.04 0.72 -0.18
N PRO A 38 -4.65 -0.28 0.64
CA PRO A 38 -3.76 -0.05 1.77
C PRO A 38 -2.43 0.54 1.31
N PRO A 39 -1.83 1.48 2.05
CA PRO A 39 -0.52 2.01 1.68
C PRO A 39 0.53 0.90 1.74
N LEU A 40 1.39 0.83 0.72
CA LEU A 40 2.60 0.03 0.79
C LEU A 40 3.49 0.53 1.93
N PRO A 41 4.24 -0.36 2.61
CA PRO A 41 5.27 0.08 3.55
C PRO A 41 6.17 1.09 2.87
N GLU A 42 6.25 2.28 3.47
CA GLU A 42 6.92 3.43 2.88
C GLU A 42 8.30 3.06 2.36
N LYS A 43 8.63 3.64 1.23
CA LYS A 43 10.00 3.80 0.75
C LYS A 43 10.73 4.77 1.70
N LYS A 44 10.89 4.43 2.99
CA LYS A 44 11.83 5.11 3.92
C LYS A 44 13.27 4.75 3.54
N VAL A 45 13.58 5.07 2.29
CA VAL A 45 14.90 5.09 1.67
C VAL A 45 15.71 6.21 2.33
N ILE A 46 15.12 7.33 2.73
CA ILE A 46 15.90 8.45 3.25
C ILE A 46 16.62 8.07 4.56
N GLU A 47 15.92 7.54 5.56
CA GLU A 47 16.54 7.17 6.84
C GLU A 47 17.52 5.99 6.68
N SER A 48 17.15 4.96 5.90
CA SER A 48 17.97 3.77 5.65
C SER A 48 19.18 4.01 4.74
N PHE A 49 19.08 4.93 3.75
CA PHE A 49 20.22 5.32 2.92
C PHE A 49 21.19 6.22 3.69
N ILE A 50 20.69 7.04 4.63
CA ILE A 50 21.54 7.89 5.48
C ILE A 50 22.29 7.06 6.54
N THR A 51 21.68 5.99 7.08
CA THR A 51 22.30 5.11 8.10
C THR A 51 23.02 3.88 7.54
N GLY A 52 22.95 3.63 6.22
CA GLY A 52 23.63 2.50 5.58
C GLY A 52 22.96 1.14 5.79
N ASP A 53 21.79 1.10 6.42
CA ASP A 53 21.19 -0.12 6.97
C ASP A 53 20.11 -0.76 6.07
N ARG A 54 20.28 -0.64 4.74
CA ARG A 54 19.28 -1.10 3.74
C ARG A 54 19.08 -2.61 3.65
N PHE A 55 19.97 -3.38 4.26
CA PHE A 55 19.97 -4.84 4.27
C PHE A 55 20.08 -5.40 5.69
N SER A 56 19.80 -4.61 6.74
CA SER A 56 19.69 -5.23 8.06
C SER A 56 18.62 -6.32 8.05
N PRO A 57 18.85 -7.39 8.83
CA PRO A 57 17.80 -8.38 9.07
C PRO A 57 16.56 -7.73 9.69
N GLU A 58 16.72 -6.72 10.56
CA GLU A 58 15.62 -5.97 11.17
C GLU A 58 14.78 -5.21 10.13
N PHE A 59 15.43 -4.53 9.19
CA PHE A 59 14.74 -3.82 8.11
C PHE A 59 14.00 -4.77 7.16
N THR A 60 14.67 -5.86 6.80
CA THR A 60 14.10 -6.88 5.91
C THR A 60 12.88 -7.55 6.54
N GLU A 61 12.98 -7.92 7.81
CA GLU A 61 11.88 -8.54 8.55
C GLU A 61 10.73 -7.56 8.79
N ARG A 62 11.02 -6.29 9.14
CA ARG A 62 9.99 -5.26 9.26
C ARG A 62 9.24 -5.06 7.95
N ARG A 63 9.96 -4.98 6.82
CA ARG A 63 9.36 -4.88 5.49
C ARG A 63 8.51 -6.11 5.18
N ARG A 64 9.02 -7.31 5.42
CA ARG A 64 8.29 -8.57 5.18
C ARG A 64 6.95 -8.59 5.92
N ARG A 65 6.94 -8.23 7.21
CA ARG A 65 5.70 -8.14 8.02
C ARG A 65 4.70 -7.15 7.45
N LEU A 66 5.15 -5.97 7.03
CA LEU A 66 4.25 -4.95 6.47
C LEU A 66 3.70 -5.36 5.09
N LEU A 67 4.52 -6.00 4.25
CA LEU A 67 4.07 -6.57 2.99
C LEU A 67 3.05 -7.70 3.20
N GLU A 68 3.24 -8.52 4.22
CA GLU A 68 2.28 -9.55 4.60
C GLU A 68 0.92 -8.93 5.00
N VAL A 69 0.93 -7.89 5.83
CA VAL A 69 -0.30 -7.15 6.19
C VAL A 69 -0.95 -6.52 4.96
N TYR A 70 -0.17 -5.94 4.05
CA TYR A 70 -0.66 -5.37 2.79
C TYR A 70 -1.35 -6.43 1.93
N MET A 71 -0.68 -7.57 1.69
CA MET A 71 -1.23 -8.72 0.94
C MET A 71 -2.53 -9.23 1.55
N GLN A 72 -2.53 -9.42 2.87
CA GLN A 72 -3.69 -9.87 3.60
C GLN A 72 -4.88 -8.91 3.50
N ARG A 73 -4.64 -7.59 3.42
CA ARG A 73 -5.70 -6.60 3.28
C ARG A 73 -6.29 -6.59 1.87
N ILE A 74 -5.45 -6.61 0.83
CA ILE A 74 -5.95 -6.63 -0.56
C ILE A 74 -6.65 -7.95 -0.89
N ALA A 75 -6.18 -9.08 -0.36
CA ALA A 75 -6.78 -10.39 -0.57
C ALA A 75 -8.14 -10.56 0.13
N ARG A 76 -8.46 -9.73 1.14
CA ARG A 76 -9.77 -9.70 1.81
C ARG A 76 -10.70 -8.64 1.27
N HIS A 77 -10.23 -7.79 0.36
CA HIS A 77 -11.04 -6.72 -0.19
C HIS A 77 -12.04 -7.30 -1.21
N PRO A 78 -13.35 -7.03 -1.07
CA PRO A 78 -14.41 -7.75 -1.80
C PRO A 78 -14.26 -7.68 -3.33
N VAL A 79 -13.76 -6.55 -3.84
CA VAL A 79 -13.54 -6.31 -5.27
C VAL A 79 -12.15 -6.80 -5.72
N ILE A 80 -11.11 -6.59 -4.92
CA ILE A 80 -9.72 -6.81 -5.37
C ILE A 80 -9.34 -8.29 -5.27
N GLN A 81 -9.93 -9.04 -4.33
CA GLN A 81 -9.70 -10.47 -4.18
C GLN A 81 -10.02 -11.27 -5.45
N ASN A 82 -10.94 -10.76 -6.28
CA ASN A 82 -11.39 -11.34 -7.54
C ASN A 82 -10.77 -10.67 -8.78
N SER A 83 -9.82 -9.75 -8.60
CA SER A 83 -9.17 -9.04 -9.71
C SER A 83 -8.17 -9.94 -10.44
N GLU A 84 -8.13 -9.82 -11.77
CA GLU A 84 -7.11 -10.47 -12.58
C GLU A 84 -5.71 -9.97 -12.24
N ILE A 85 -5.58 -8.70 -11.84
CA ILE A 85 -4.31 -8.09 -11.42
C ILE A 85 -3.73 -8.84 -10.20
N LEU A 86 -4.54 -9.06 -9.16
CA LEU A 86 -4.09 -9.79 -7.97
C LEU A 86 -3.87 -11.27 -8.28
N LYS A 87 -4.74 -11.88 -9.08
CA LYS A 87 -4.57 -13.27 -9.52
C LYS A 87 -3.25 -13.47 -10.24
N ASN A 88 -2.95 -12.64 -11.23
CA ASN A 88 -1.70 -12.69 -12.00
C ASN A 88 -0.48 -12.53 -11.09
N PHE A 89 -0.55 -11.63 -10.11
CA PHE A 89 0.51 -11.48 -9.11
C PHE A 89 0.68 -12.74 -8.24
N LEU A 90 -0.40 -13.41 -7.83
CA LEU A 90 -0.32 -14.61 -7.00
C LEU A 90 0.02 -15.89 -7.79
N GLU A 91 -0.14 -15.88 -9.10
CA GLU A 91 0.07 -17.05 -9.96
C GLU A 91 1.34 -17.01 -10.82
N SER A 92 1.81 -15.81 -11.18
CA SER A 92 2.91 -15.61 -12.10
C SER A 92 3.99 -14.69 -11.51
N THR A 93 5.25 -14.99 -11.82
CA THR A 93 6.38 -14.08 -11.55
C THR A 93 6.47 -12.93 -12.55
N ASP A 94 5.89 -13.07 -13.74
CA ASP A 94 5.97 -12.07 -14.80
C ASP A 94 4.80 -11.07 -14.70
N MET A 95 5.03 -9.98 -13.98
CA MET A 95 4.12 -8.83 -13.91
C MET A 95 4.15 -7.97 -15.18
N SER A 96 5.11 -8.18 -16.08
CA SER A 96 5.29 -7.41 -17.32
C SER A 96 4.02 -7.36 -18.17
N ARG A 97 3.31 -8.49 -18.30
CA ARG A 97 2.07 -8.58 -19.09
C ARG A 97 0.91 -7.79 -18.49
N ALA A 98 0.75 -7.84 -17.16
CA ALA A 98 -0.29 -7.08 -16.46
C ALA A 98 -0.01 -5.56 -16.54
N ILE A 99 1.27 -5.18 -16.48
CA ILE A 99 1.69 -3.78 -16.62
C ILE A 99 1.50 -3.27 -18.05
N GLU A 100 1.75 -4.09 -19.08
CA GLU A 100 1.52 -3.74 -20.49
C GLU A 100 0.03 -3.50 -20.79
N GLN A 101 -0.87 -4.35 -20.29
CA GLN A 101 -2.32 -4.15 -20.42
C GLN A 101 -2.76 -2.84 -19.77
N VAL A 102 -2.30 -2.57 -18.54
CA VAL A 102 -2.60 -1.32 -17.82
C VAL A 102 -1.99 -0.11 -18.55
N LYS A 103 -0.77 -0.19 -19.10
CA LYS A 103 -0.14 0.94 -19.82
C LYS A 103 -0.83 1.28 -21.13
N ASN A 104 -1.33 0.29 -21.88
CA ASN A 104 -2.05 0.53 -23.12
C ASN A 104 -3.38 1.27 -22.87
N ASP A 105 -4.06 0.99 -21.75
CA ASP A 105 -5.29 1.69 -21.38
C ASP A 105 -5.04 3.08 -20.76
N ASN A 106 -3.88 3.30 -20.13
CA ASN A 106 -3.60 4.50 -19.32
C ASN A 106 -2.78 5.61 -20.01
N ASN A 107 -2.19 5.37 -21.19
CA ASN A 107 -1.39 6.38 -21.89
C ASN A 107 -2.20 7.63 -22.33
N THR A 108 -3.52 7.60 -22.18
CA THR A 108 -4.42 8.73 -22.48
C THR A 108 -5.11 9.33 -21.25
N MET A 109 -4.99 8.74 -20.05
CA MET A 109 -5.75 9.17 -18.87
C MET A 109 -4.91 9.82 -17.75
N LEU A 110 -3.66 9.41 -17.51
CA LEU A 110 -2.96 9.86 -16.30
C LEU A 110 -2.47 11.31 -16.31
N ASP A 111 -2.14 11.87 -17.48
CA ASP A 111 -1.59 13.25 -17.58
C ASP A 111 -2.68 14.34 -17.43
N GLY A 112 -3.94 14.04 -17.76
CA GLY A 112 -5.06 14.99 -17.64
C GLY A 112 -5.78 14.98 -16.28
N ILE A 113 -5.57 13.94 -15.47
CA ILE A 113 -6.30 13.74 -14.21
C ILE A 113 -5.61 14.44 -13.03
N SER A 114 -4.27 14.57 -13.06
CA SER A 114 -3.51 15.24 -11.98
C SER A 114 -3.98 16.68 -11.77
N ASP A 115 -4.06 17.47 -12.84
CA ASP A 115 -4.42 18.89 -12.78
C ASP A 115 -5.94 19.12 -12.60
N SER A 116 -6.77 18.20 -13.11
CA SER A 116 -8.23 18.26 -12.92
C SER A 116 -8.65 17.86 -11.51
N ILE A 117 -7.96 16.91 -10.86
CA ILE A 117 -8.26 16.49 -9.49
C ILE A 117 -7.86 17.58 -8.47
N VAL A 118 -6.66 18.17 -8.58
CA VAL A 118 -6.21 19.23 -7.66
C VAL A 118 -7.06 20.50 -7.77
N ASN A 119 -7.49 20.87 -8.99
CA ASN A 119 -8.42 22.01 -9.15
C ASN A 119 -9.84 21.69 -8.70
N SER A 120 -10.30 20.44 -8.79
CA SER A 120 -11.64 20.03 -8.36
C SER A 120 -11.81 19.93 -6.83
N PHE A 121 -10.71 19.76 -6.08
CA PHE A 121 -10.76 19.79 -4.60
C PHE A 121 -10.87 21.20 -4.01
N SER A 122 -10.57 22.25 -4.78
CA SER A 122 -10.63 23.64 -4.30
C SER A 122 -12.06 24.18 -4.11
N LYS A 123 -13.09 23.49 -4.62
CA LYS A 123 -14.50 23.96 -4.60
C LYS A 123 -15.53 22.90 -4.19
N ILE A 124 -15.19 21.96 -3.31
CA ILE A 124 -16.24 21.15 -2.64
C ILE A 124 -16.77 21.95 -1.45
N LYS A 125 -17.78 22.79 -1.71
CA LYS A 125 -18.40 23.67 -0.71
C LYS A 125 -19.28 22.91 0.31
N ASN A 126 -19.63 21.66 0.00
CA ASN A 126 -20.47 20.78 0.82
C ASN A 126 -19.78 19.43 1.07
N THR A 127 -18.65 19.44 1.78
CA THR A 127 -18.09 18.22 2.35
C THR A 127 -19.07 17.66 3.38
N ASN A 128 -19.47 16.40 3.23
CA ASN A 128 -20.38 15.76 4.19
C ASN A 128 -19.81 15.90 5.61
N GLU A 129 -20.60 16.41 6.54
CA GLU A 129 -20.20 16.64 7.93
C GLU A 129 -19.61 15.38 8.58
N LYS A 130 -20.07 14.20 8.17
CA LYS A 130 -19.52 12.91 8.61
C LYS A 130 -18.04 12.76 8.22
N PHE A 131 -17.64 13.16 7.01
CA PHE A 131 -16.25 13.10 6.56
C PHE A 131 -15.38 14.13 7.27
N VAL A 132 -15.90 15.35 7.53
CA VAL A 132 -15.19 16.38 8.29
C VAL A 132 -14.90 15.88 9.72
N LYS A 133 -15.93 15.39 10.42
CA LYS A 133 -15.79 14.82 11.77
C LYS A 133 -14.86 13.60 11.79
N ALA A 134 -14.92 12.74 10.78
CA ALA A 134 -14.02 11.59 10.67
C ALA A 134 -12.57 12.04 10.47
N LYS A 135 -12.34 13.06 9.63
CA LYS A 135 -11.01 13.63 9.39
C LYS A 135 -10.42 14.23 10.67
N GLU A 136 -11.18 15.05 11.39
CA GLU A 136 -10.73 15.62 12.68
C GLU A 136 -10.38 14.53 13.71
N LYS A 137 -11.19 13.46 13.79
CA LYS A 137 -10.88 12.31 14.65
C LYS A 137 -9.60 11.61 14.23
N LEU A 138 -9.39 11.44 12.93
CA LEU A 138 -8.19 10.82 12.38
C LEU A 138 -6.93 11.65 12.71
N GLU A 139 -7.00 12.96 12.53
CA GLU A 139 -5.91 13.89 12.86
C GLU A 139 -5.56 13.84 14.36
N ARG A 140 -6.57 13.83 15.25
CA ARG A 140 -6.36 13.66 16.69
C ARG A 140 -5.73 12.31 17.04
N LEU A 141 -6.18 11.24 16.38
CA LEU A 141 -5.64 9.90 16.59
C LEU A 141 -4.17 9.83 16.16
N GLU A 142 -3.81 10.43 15.03
CA GLU A 142 -2.45 10.49 14.54
C GLU A 142 -1.52 11.19 15.55
N VAL A 143 -1.93 12.36 16.06
CA VAL A 143 -1.18 13.08 17.11
C VAL A 143 -1.00 12.21 18.36
N ASN A 144 -2.06 11.53 18.81
CA ASN A 144 -1.98 10.65 19.98
C ASN A 144 -1.03 9.47 19.74
N LEU A 145 -1.07 8.87 18.55
CA LEU A 145 -0.19 7.74 18.21
C LEU A 145 1.28 8.17 18.16
N GLN A 146 1.58 9.35 17.62
CA GLN A 146 2.93 9.92 17.65
C GLN A 146 3.44 10.14 19.08
N HIS A 147 2.58 10.55 20.02
CA HIS A 147 2.96 10.65 21.43
C HIS A 147 3.29 9.29 22.03
N VAL A 148 2.48 8.27 21.76
CA VAL A 148 2.72 6.89 22.23
C VAL A 148 4.04 6.35 21.67
N GLU A 149 4.34 6.59 20.40
CA GLU A 149 5.61 6.19 19.78
C GLU A 149 6.81 6.87 20.46
N LYS A 150 6.73 8.17 20.75
CA LYS A 150 7.76 8.90 21.50
C LYS A 150 7.99 8.33 22.89
N LEU A 151 6.91 8.02 23.62
CA LEU A 151 7.02 7.39 24.94
C LEU A 151 7.68 6.02 24.86
N HIS A 152 7.25 5.18 23.92
CA HIS A 152 7.83 3.85 23.71
C HIS A 152 9.33 3.93 23.38
N THR A 153 9.73 4.82 22.46
CA THR A 153 11.15 4.99 22.10
C THR A 153 12.00 5.48 23.27
N ASN A 154 11.45 6.33 24.14
CA ASN A 154 12.14 6.77 25.36
C ASN A 154 12.31 5.63 26.37
N ILE A 155 11.29 4.80 26.58
CA ILE A 155 11.36 3.63 27.46
C ILE A 155 12.44 2.66 26.98
N VAL A 156 12.44 2.32 25.68
CA VAL A 156 13.45 1.42 25.10
C VAL A 156 14.87 1.98 25.25
N LYS A 157 15.06 3.30 25.10
CA LYS A 157 16.37 3.94 25.34
C LYS A 157 16.82 3.82 26.79
N GLN A 158 15.88 3.99 27.73
CA GLN A 158 16.15 3.89 29.15
C GLN A 158 16.53 2.46 29.56
N GLU A 159 15.85 1.45 29.02
CA GLU A 159 16.18 0.03 29.25
C GLU A 159 17.57 -0.35 28.73
N ARG A 160 18.01 0.22 27.61
CA ARG A 160 19.36 -0.02 27.05
C ARG A 160 20.49 0.68 27.80
N SER A 161 20.17 1.67 28.63
CA SER A 161 21.13 2.46 29.41
C SER A 161 21.35 1.90 30.83
N LYS A 162 20.62 0.84 31.20
CA LYS A 162 20.81 0.05 32.41
C LYS A 162 21.61 -1.21 32.09
#